data_AF-A0A9X4EST6-F1
#
_entry.id   AF-A0A9X4EST6-F1
#
_cell.length_a   1.000
_cell.length_b   1.000
_cell.length_c   1.000
_cell.angle_alpha   90.00
_cell.angle_beta   90.00
_cell.angle_gamma   90.00
#
_symmetry.space_group_name_H-M   'P 1'
#
loop_
_entity.id
_entity.type
_entity.pdbx_description
1 polymer ?
#
loop_
_entity_poly.entity_id
_entity_poly.type
_entity_poly.pdbx_seq_one_letter_code
_entity_poly.pdbx_strand_id
1 'polypeptide(L)'
;MKKNILIYPCGTDNAIEIYESLKYSVHLNVYGGNSKNSIADLIYENDIIRIPNINENEFIEQLNEVIRKYDIKLIFPTHDDVVYFFSQNKNKINTQLVGAGTLINEVSRHKSKTYNFFKENDFVPKVYHDLSEIKSFPVFCKPDKGHGSIGAFKINTESELKDTFFSTNVITEFLPGAEYTVDCFSDKKNNLLYAFPRKRHLIRNGVSHINIEPEQGVIDKCFEIGKEINQKLNFKGLWFFQVKQDKNGNLKLLEVCPRMATTMAFDRYKGVNLPLLSVFAYLDMDVEINVIHENIELYRYSLTKARYRFEYENVYIDFDDTIIINGKVCIDAIAFIYQAKNQNKKVYLITKHEFDLKETLNKYHISSHLFDEIIHLNMDDLKYNFMTKPSSIFIDNFYKERKEVFENTQIPVFDVDGIKSLIKN
;
A
#
# COMPACT_ATOMS: atom_id res chain seq x y z
N MET A 1 -20.88 0.90 17.21
CA MET A 1 -20.54 -0.39 16.56
C MET A 1 -19.52 -0.11 15.47
N LYS A 2 -18.45 -0.92 15.36
CA LYS A 2 -17.46 -0.77 14.30
C LYS A 2 -18.08 -1.00 12.91
N LYS A 3 -17.54 -0.38 11.87
CA LYS A 3 -17.97 -0.57 10.47
C LYS A 3 -17.00 -1.50 9.76
N ASN A 4 -17.54 -2.47 9.04
CA ASN A 4 -16.73 -3.49 8.37
C ASN A 4 -16.44 -3.08 6.93
N ILE A 5 -15.15 -3.00 6.59
CA ILE A 5 -14.64 -2.54 5.29
C ILE A 5 -13.92 -3.71 4.63
N LEU A 6 -14.18 -3.94 3.35
CA LEU A 6 -13.51 -4.99 2.57
C LEU A 6 -12.57 -4.37 1.53
N ILE A 7 -11.33 -4.82 1.48
CA ILE A 7 -10.36 -4.47 0.44
C ILE A 7 -10.26 -5.65 -0.53
N TYR A 8 -10.53 -5.42 -1.83
CA TYR A 8 -10.54 -6.49 -2.83
C TYR A 8 -10.01 -6.03 -4.20
N PRO A 9 -9.05 -6.74 -4.81
CA PRO A 9 -8.19 -7.75 -4.20
C PRO A 9 -7.26 -7.14 -3.14
N CYS A 10 -6.93 -7.89 -2.09
CA CYS A 10 -6.16 -7.37 -0.95
C CYS A 10 -4.62 -7.51 -1.09
N GLY A 11 -4.14 -8.17 -2.15
CA GLY A 11 -2.73 -8.61 -2.26
C GLY A 11 -1.77 -7.65 -2.97
N THR A 12 -2.22 -6.51 -3.48
CA THR A 12 -1.41 -5.55 -4.23
C THR A 12 -0.84 -4.44 -3.34
N ASP A 13 0.24 -3.78 -3.76
CA ASP A 13 0.88 -2.69 -2.98
C ASP A 13 -0.11 -1.60 -2.55
N ASN A 14 -1.00 -1.16 -3.46
CA ASN A 14 -2.02 -0.17 -3.14
C ASN A 14 -3.08 -0.72 -2.17
N ALA A 15 -3.39 -2.02 -2.20
CA ALA A 15 -4.31 -2.63 -1.24
C ALA A 15 -3.71 -2.69 0.17
N ILE A 16 -2.41 -2.97 0.28
CA ILE A 16 -1.67 -2.93 1.53
C ILE A 16 -1.68 -1.51 2.10
N GLU A 17 -1.48 -0.49 1.26
CA GLU A 17 -1.53 0.90 1.71
C GLU A 17 -2.94 1.30 2.23
N ILE A 18 -4.02 0.81 1.62
CA ILE A 18 -5.38 1.00 2.18
C ILE A 18 -5.47 0.34 3.56
N TYR A 19 -4.98 -0.88 3.72
CA TYR A 19 -4.99 -1.58 5.00
C TYR A 19 -4.20 -0.81 6.07
N GLU A 20 -2.97 -0.40 5.76
CA GLU A 20 -2.12 0.41 6.64
C GLU A 20 -2.76 1.74 7.03
N SER A 21 -3.55 2.32 6.12
CA SER A 21 -4.29 3.57 6.35
C SER A 21 -5.49 3.39 7.29
N LEU A 22 -6.03 2.17 7.43
CA LEU A 22 -7.28 1.91 8.15
C LEU A 22 -7.11 1.06 9.42
N LYS A 23 -6.06 0.23 9.52
CA LYS A 23 -5.94 -0.84 10.53
C LYS A 23 -6.01 -0.37 11.99
N TYR A 24 -5.49 0.82 12.30
CA TYR A 24 -5.52 1.37 13.66
C TYR A 24 -6.81 2.13 14.01
N SER A 25 -7.76 2.23 13.09
CA SER A 25 -9.03 2.88 13.39
C SER A 25 -9.88 2.03 14.33
N VAL A 26 -10.10 2.53 15.55
CA VAL A 26 -10.96 1.88 16.55
C VAL A 26 -12.43 1.81 16.13
N HIS A 27 -12.82 2.50 15.05
CA HIS A 27 -14.17 2.51 14.52
C HIS A 27 -14.37 1.54 13.35
N LEU A 28 -13.30 0.91 12.86
CA LEU A 28 -13.34 0.05 11.67
C LEU A 28 -12.88 -1.38 12.01
N ASN A 29 -13.43 -2.35 11.27
CA ASN A 29 -12.80 -3.64 11.07
C ASN A 29 -12.45 -3.74 9.59
N VAL A 30 -11.19 -4.08 9.29
CA VAL A 30 -10.68 -4.13 7.92
C VAL A 30 -10.49 -5.60 7.53
N TYR A 31 -11.18 -6.01 6.46
CA TYR A 31 -11.12 -7.35 5.90
C TYR A 31 -10.40 -7.30 4.56
N GLY A 32 -9.59 -8.32 4.28
CA GLY A 32 -9.00 -8.55 2.96
C GLY A 32 -9.74 -9.67 2.23
N GLY A 33 -10.00 -9.49 0.94
CA GLY A 33 -10.53 -10.52 0.06
C GLY A 33 -9.59 -10.81 -1.10
N ASN A 34 -9.37 -12.09 -1.42
CA ASN A 34 -8.57 -12.47 -2.60
C ASN A 34 -8.93 -13.87 -3.12
N SER A 35 -8.68 -14.10 -4.41
CA SER A 35 -8.89 -15.41 -5.06
C SER A 35 -7.73 -16.38 -4.87
N LYS A 36 -6.53 -15.86 -4.55
CA LYS A 36 -5.29 -16.64 -4.42
C LYS A 36 -4.53 -16.22 -3.18
N ASN A 37 -3.63 -17.09 -2.74
CA ASN A 37 -2.67 -16.75 -1.67
C ASN A 37 -1.80 -15.56 -2.10
N SER A 38 -1.48 -14.68 -1.14
CA SER A 38 -0.67 -13.48 -1.39
C SER A 38 0.01 -13.01 -0.11
N ILE A 39 0.87 -11.99 -0.22
CA ILE A 39 1.50 -11.35 0.95
C ILE A 39 0.48 -10.85 1.98
N ALA A 40 -0.76 -10.55 1.55
CA ALA A 40 -1.84 -10.15 2.45
C ALA A 40 -2.13 -11.20 3.54
N ASP A 41 -1.93 -12.50 3.25
CA ASP A 41 -2.09 -13.58 4.23
C ASP A 41 -1.03 -13.54 5.36
N LEU A 42 -0.06 -12.62 5.30
CA LEU A 42 0.97 -12.39 6.32
C LEU A 42 0.90 -10.98 6.94
N ILE A 43 0.08 -10.10 6.38
CA ILE A 43 -0.03 -8.69 6.79
C ILE A 43 -1.36 -8.42 7.49
N TYR A 44 -2.45 -9.05 7.06
CA TYR A 44 -3.75 -8.79 7.67
C TYR A 44 -3.85 -9.52 9.01
N GLU A 45 -4.37 -8.83 10.03
CA GLU A 45 -4.62 -9.43 11.35
C GLU A 45 -5.67 -10.54 11.28
N ASN A 46 -6.71 -10.35 10.45
CA ASN A 46 -7.77 -11.32 10.21
C ASN A 46 -7.43 -12.19 8.99
N ASP A 47 -7.94 -13.42 8.99
CA ASP A 47 -7.84 -14.31 7.83
C ASP A 47 -8.41 -13.65 6.56
N ILE A 48 -7.71 -13.88 5.45
CA ILE A 48 -8.14 -13.41 4.13
C ILE A 48 -9.35 -14.22 3.67
N ILE A 49 -10.43 -13.51 3.33
CA ILE A 49 -11.65 -14.11 2.80
C ILE A 49 -11.38 -14.56 1.37
N ARG A 50 -11.59 -15.85 1.09
CA ARG A 50 -11.47 -16.39 -0.26
C ARG A 50 -12.72 -16.05 -1.06
N ILE A 51 -12.51 -15.29 -2.14
CA ILE A 51 -13.56 -14.84 -3.07
C ILE A 51 -13.07 -15.18 -4.49
N PRO A 52 -13.92 -15.73 -5.37
CA PRO A 52 -13.56 -16.06 -6.75
C PRO A 52 -12.94 -14.91 -7.53
N ASN A 53 -12.37 -15.21 -8.69
CA ASN A 53 -11.98 -14.17 -9.63
C ASN A 53 -13.22 -13.48 -10.23
N ILE A 54 -13.13 -12.19 -10.56
CA ILE A 54 -14.23 -11.42 -11.18
C ILE A 54 -14.72 -12.00 -12.53
N ASN A 55 -13.91 -12.85 -13.16
CA ASN A 55 -14.26 -13.52 -14.41
C ASN A 55 -15.09 -14.81 -14.20
N GLU A 56 -15.29 -15.25 -12.96
CA GLU A 56 -16.08 -16.44 -12.63
C GLU A 56 -17.56 -16.08 -12.49
N ASN A 57 -18.47 -16.95 -12.96
CA ASN A 57 -19.91 -16.67 -13.03
C ASN A 57 -20.54 -16.48 -11.65
N GLU A 58 -20.04 -17.21 -10.64
CA GLU A 58 -20.54 -17.23 -9.27
C GLU A 58 -20.00 -16.05 -8.43
N PHE A 59 -19.15 -15.18 -9.00
CA PHE A 59 -18.45 -14.13 -8.25
C PHE A 59 -19.40 -13.20 -7.48
N ILE A 60 -20.44 -12.67 -8.14
CA ILE A 60 -21.35 -11.69 -7.52
C ILE A 60 -22.15 -12.35 -6.38
N GLU A 61 -22.60 -13.59 -6.58
CA GLU A 61 -23.33 -14.36 -5.58
C GLU A 61 -22.47 -14.54 -4.32
N GLN A 62 -21.25 -15.08 -4.48
CA GLN A 62 -20.34 -15.30 -3.36
C GLN A 62 -19.90 -13.98 -2.69
N LEU A 63 -19.68 -12.91 -3.45
CA LEU A 63 -19.38 -11.59 -2.89
C LEU A 63 -20.54 -11.10 -2.00
N ASN A 64 -21.79 -11.27 -2.44
CA ASN A 64 -22.97 -10.89 -1.66
C ASN A 64 -23.15 -11.75 -0.39
N GLU A 65 -22.78 -13.03 -0.43
CA GLU A 65 -22.73 -13.87 0.75
C GLU A 65 -21.72 -13.35 1.78
N VAL A 66 -20.53 -12.97 1.33
CA VAL A 66 -19.49 -12.34 2.16
C VAL A 66 -20.01 -11.02 2.74
N ILE A 67 -20.60 -10.16 1.92
CA ILE A 67 -21.18 -8.89 2.38
C ILE A 67 -22.18 -9.12 3.51
N ARG A 68 -23.09 -10.07 3.35
CA ARG A 68 -24.10 -10.41 4.36
C ARG A 68 -23.47 -11.02 5.61
N LYS A 69 -22.57 -11.99 5.46
CA LYS A 69 -21.95 -12.73 6.58
C LYS A 69 -21.12 -11.82 7.48
N TYR A 70 -20.36 -10.91 6.88
CA TYR A 70 -19.45 -10.01 7.60
C TYR A 70 -20.00 -8.59 7.73
N ASP A 71 -21.27 -8.35 7.39
CA ASP A 71 -21.91 -7.03 7.42
C ASP A 71 -21.07 -5.90 6.76
N ILE A 72 -20.49 -6.20 5.59
CA ILE A 72 -19.59 -5.28 4.88
C ILE A 72 -20.35 -4.04 4.44
N LYS A 73 -19.90 -2.87 4.88
CA LYS A 73 -20.53 -1.56 4.60
C LYS A 73 -19.95 -0.85 3.38
N LEU A 74 -18.70 -1.16 3.05
CA LEU A 74 -17.97 -0.51 1.97
C LEU A 74 -16.89 -1.45 1.43
N ILE A 75 -16.74 -1.46 0.11
CA ILE A 75 -15.67 -2.19 -0.58
C ILE A 75 -14.72 -1.19 -1.26
N PHE A 76 -13.42 -1.36 -1.03
CA PHE A 76 -12.34 -0.73 -1.78
C PHE A 76 -11.84 -1.65 -2.89
N PRO A 77 -12.20 -1.40 -4.16
CA PRO A 77 -11.58 -2.04 -5.30
C PRO A 77 -10.17 -1.50 -5.55
N THR A 78 -9.19 -2.39 -5.79
CA THR A 78 -7.77 -2.00 -5.87
C THR A 78 -7.15 -2.20 -7.25
N HIS A 79 -7.90 -2.71 -8.23
CA HIS A 79 -7.42 -2.92 -9.60
C HIS A 79 -8.40 -2.34 -10.62
N ASP A 80 -7.91 -1.73 -11.70
CA ASP A 80 -8.74 -1.00 -12.67
C ASP A 80 -9.83 -1.89 -13.30
N ASP A 81 -9.53 -3.14 -13.64
CA ASP A 81 -10.54 -4.08 -14.15
C ASP A 81 -11.60 -4.47 -13.10
N VAL A 82 -11.23 -4.48 -11.81
CA VAL A 82 -12.16 -4.80 -10.71
C VAL A 82 -13.08 -3.61 -10.47
N VAL A 83 -12.54 -2.38 -10.42
CA VAL A 83 -13.36 -1.16 -10.26
C VAL A 83 -14.33 -1.04 -11.43
N TYR A 84 -13.85 -1.28 -12.66
CA TYR A 84 -14.68 -1.28 -13.85
C TYR A 84 -15.79 -2.34 -13.76
N PHE A 85 -15.45 -3.60 -13.45
CA PHE A 85 -16.43 -4.68 -13.28
C PHE A 85 -17.50 -4.35 -12.22
N PHE A 86 -17.09 -3.79 -11.09
CA PHE A 86 -18.02 -3.33 -10.05
C PHE A 86 -18.91 -2.20 -10.54
N SER A 87 -18.39 -1.25 -11.31
CA SER A 87 -19.20 -0.15 -11.88
C SER A 87 -20.30 -0.66 -12.83
N GLN A 88 -20.01 -1.70 -13.60
CA GLN A 88 -20.96 -2.31 -14.54
C GLN A 88 -22.01 -3.18 -13.84
N ASN A 89 -21.70 -3.69 -12.64
CA ASN A 89 -22.57 -4.56 -11.86
C ASN A 89 -23.06 -3.93 -10.55
N LYS A 90 -22.96 -2.60 -10.42
CA LYS A 90 -23.24 -1.86 -9.18
C LYS A 90 -24.58 -2.23 -8.54
N ASN A 91 -25.63 -2.36 -9.33
CA ASN A 91 -26.98 -2.69 -8.85
C ASN A 91 -27.15 -4.12 -8.33
N LYS A 92 -26.17 -5.00 -8.58
CA LYS A 92 -26.19 -6.40 -8.13
C LYS A 92 -25.32 -6.63 -6.89
N ILE A 93 -24.57 -5.62 -6.44
CA ILE A 93 -23.66 -5.71 -5.30
C ILE A 93 -24.30 -5.01 -4.11
N ASN A 94 -24.53 -5.73 -3.02
CA ASN A 94 -25.38 -5.30 -1.91
C ASN A 94 -24.66 -4.40 -0.88
N THR A 95 -23.72 -3.56 -1.33
CA THR A 95 -22.99 -2.63 -0.47
C THR A 95 -22.41 -1.46 -1.26
N GLN A 96 -21.85 -0.48 -0.56
CA GLN A 96 -21.23 0.67 -1.21
C GLN A 96 -19.87 0.30 -1.82
N LEU A 97 -19.54 0.94 -2.94
CA LEU A 97 -18.34 0.66 -3.73
C LEU A 97 -17.57 1.96 -3.96
N VAL A 98 -16.32 2.01 -3.49
CA VAL A 98 -15.44 3.17 -3.71
C VAL A 98 -15.11 3.27 -5.20
N GLY A 99 -15.29 4.45 -5.80
CA GLY A 99 -14.90 4.73 -7.18
C GLY A 99 -15.74 4.05 -8.29
N ALA A 100 -16.75 3.24 -7.97
CA ALA A 100 -17.51 2.47 -8.95
C ALA A 100 -18.64 3.25 -9.67
N GLY A 101 -18.41 4.52 -10.02
CA GLY A 101 -19.35 5.29 -10.86
C GLY A 101 -19.30 4.84 -12.32
N THR A 102 -20.45 4.59 -12.95
CA THR A 102 -20.53 4.04 -14.32
C THR A 102 -19.85 4.94 -15.35
N LEU A 103 -20.26 6.21 -15.46
CA LEU A 103 -19.65 7.18 -16.38
C LEU A 103 -18.14 7.35 -16.10
N ILE A 104 -17.77 7.46 -14.83
CA ILE A 104 -16.37 7.61 -14.40
C ILE A 104 -15.52 6.48 -14.99
N ASN A 105 -15.93 5.23 -14.77
CA ASN A 105 -15.17 4.06 -15.20
C ASN A 105 -15.22 3.84 -16.71
N GLU A 106 -16.32 4.19 -17.39
CA GLU A 106 -16.41 4.15 -18.84
C GLU A 106 -15.43 5.11 -19.52
N VAL A 107 -15.31 6.32 -18.99
CA VAL A 107 -14.38 7.33 -19.48
C VAL A 107 -12.94 6.97 -19.12
N SER A 108 -12.68 6.62 -17.85
CA SER A 108 -11.34 6.47 -17.30
C SER A 108 -10.65 5.17 -17.69
N ARG A 109 -11.39 4.11 -18.06
CA ARG A 109 -10.80 2.81 -18.40
C ARG A 109 -10.02 2.83 -19.71
N HIS A 110 -10.42 3.70 -20.64
CA HIS A 110 -9.88 3.82 -21.99
C HIS A 110 -9.29 5.21 -22.22
N LYS A 111 -8.02 5.27 -22.66
CA LYS A 111 -7.33 6.55 -22.88
C LYS A 111 -7.99 7.35 -24.01
N SER A 112 -8.42 6.70 -25.07
CA SER A 112 -9.15 7.29 -26.19
C SER A 112 -10.44 7.98 -25.72
N LYS A 113 -11.24 7.30 -24.89
CA LYS A 113 -12.45 7.87 -24.30
C LYS A 113 -12.13 9.01 -23.34
N THR A 114 -11.10 8.87 -22.51
CA THR A 114 -10.64 9.97 -21.63
C THR A 114 -10.29 11.21 -22.45
N TYR A 115 -9.44 11.09 -23.47
CA TYR A 115 -9.03 12.25 -24.28
C TYR A 115 -10.19 12.84 -25.07
N ASN A 116 -11.07 12.01 -25.64
CA ASN A 116 -12.25 12.50 -26.34
C ASN A 116 -13.22 13.23 -25.40
N PHE A 117 -13.40 12.74 -24.17
CA PHE A 117 -14.30 13.35 -23.18
C PHE A 117 -13.81 14.72 -22.71
N PHE A 118 -12.49 14.91 -22.62
CA PHE A 118 -11.86 16.18 -22.21
C PHE A 118 -11.29 16.99 -23.38
N LYS A 119 -11.62 16.67 -24.64
CA LYS A 119 -10.94 17.22 -25.84
C LYS A 119 -10.88 18.76 -25.94
N GLU A 120 -11.84 19.45 -25.33
CA GLU A 120 -11.93 20.91 -25.31
C GLU A 120 -11.06 21.54 -24.20
N ASN A 121 -10.44 20.73 -23.34
CA ASN A 121 -9.56 21.21 -22.28
C ASN A 121 -8.10 21.23 -22.74
N ASP A 122 -7.40 22.33 -22.46
CA ASP A 122 -5.99 22.52 -22.84
C ASP A 122 -5.02 21.52 -22.22
N PHE A 123 -5.43 20.85 -21.13
CA PHE A 123 -4.64 19.79 -20.52
C PHE A 123 -4.69 18.47 -21.29
N VAL A 124 -5.50 18.32 -22.35
CA VAL A 124 -5.45 17.10 -23.18
C VAL A 124 -4.23 17.16 -24.11
N PRO A 125 -3.41 16.09 -24.18
CA PRO A 125 -2.32 16.03 -25.15
C PRO A 125 -2.88 15.97 -26.57
N LYS A 126 -2.12 16.44 -27.55
CA LYS A 126 -2.46 16.19 -28.95
C LYS A 126 -2.53 14.68 -29.20
N VAL A 127 -3.69 14.20 -29.63
CA VAL A 127 -3.94 12.81 -30.04
C VAL A 127 -3.90 12.76 -31.56
N TYR A 128 -3.33 11.70 -32.12
CA TYR A 128 -3.28 11.44 -33.55
C TYR A 128 -4.20 10.27 -33.90
N HIS A 129 -4.98 10.42 -34.96
CA HIS A 129 -5.94 9.42 -35.44
C HIS A 129 -5.47 8.66 -36.69
N ASP A 130 -4.54 9.24 -37.45
CA ASP A 130 -3.91 8.60 -38.60
C ASP A 130 -2.47 9.12 -38.84
N LEU A 131 -1.76 8.47 -39.77
CA LEU A 131 -0.37 8.83 -40.13
C LEU A 131 -0.25 10.28 -40.64
N SER A 132 -1.25 10.76 -41.39
CA SER A 132 -1.18 12.03 -42.09
C SER A 132 -1.20 13.23 -41.13
N GLU A 133 -1.77 13.06 -39.94
CA GLU A 133 -1.79 14.08 -38.88
C GLU A 133 -0.43 14.31 -38.21
N ILE A 134 0.49 13.34 -38.32
CA ILE A 134 1.80 13.37 -37.66
C ILE A 134 2.80 14.13 -38.54
N LYS A 135 3.13 15.35 -38.12
CA LYS A 135 4.08 16.24 -38.82
C LYS A 135 5.45 16.34 -38.16
N SER A 136 5.58 15.81 -36.95
CA SER A 136 6.79 15.92 -36.15
C SER A 136 6.96 14.70 -35.26
N PHE A 137 8.18 14.20 -35.19
CA PHE A 137 8.60 13.14 -34.29
C PHE A 137 9.53 13.70 -33.20
N PRO A 138 9.64 13.05 -32.03
CA PRO A 138 9.00 11.78 -31.67
C PRO A 138 7.50 11.91 -31.31
N VAL A 139 6.78 10.80 -31.43
CA VAL A 139 5.43 10.60 -30.88
C VAL A 139 5.44 9.47 -29.84
N PHE A 140 4.37 9.32 -29.09
CA PHE A 140 4.27 8.29 -28.06
C PHE A 140 3.07 7.38 -28.31
N CYS A 141 3.32 6.07 -28.36
CA CYS A 141 2.31 5.03 -28.59
C CYS A 141 2.06 4.28 -27.27
N LYS A 142 0.80 4.07 -26.93
CA LYS A 142 0.40 3.37 -25.70
C LYS A 142 -0.91 2.60 -25.88
N PRO A 143 -1.08 1.42 -25.27
CA PRO A 143 -2.34 0.69 -25.33
C PRO A 143 -3.49 1.52 -24.79
N ASP A 144 -4.62 1.48 -25.48
CA ASP A 144 -5.83 2.21 -25.09
C ASP A 144 -6.31 1.78 -23.69
N LYS A 145 -6.28 0.45 -23.45
CA LYS A 145 -6.50 -0.20 -22.17
C LYS A 145 -5.18 -0.79 -21.66
N GLY A 146 -4.71 -0.36 -20.49
CA GLY A 146 -3.46 -0.88 -19.92
C GLY A 146 -3.13 -0.30 -18.55
N HIS A 147 -2.04 -0.76 -17.95
CA HIS A 147 -1.48 -0.29 -16.69
C HIS A 147 0.06 -0.46 -16.70
N GLY A 148 0.76 0.22 -15.79
CA GLY A 148 2.19 0.00 -15.54
C GLY A 148 3.12 0.24 -16.74
N SER A 149 2.72 1.09 -17.70
CA SER A 149 3.44 1.37 -18.94
C SER A 149 3.71 0.14 -19.84
N ILE A 150 3.02 -0.98 -19.61
CA ILE A 150 3.16 -2.18 -20.44
C ILE A 150 2.69 -1.88 -21.86
N GLY A 151 3.54 -2.15 -22.85
CA GLY A 151 3.25 -1.91 -24.26
C GLY A 151 3.36 -0.43 -24.70
N ALA A 152 3.76 0.49 -23.81
CA ALA A 152 3.97 1.88 -24.17
C ALA A 152 5.40 2.12 -24.67
N PHE A 153 5.56 2.82 -25.80
CA PHE A 153 6.86 3.09 -26.41
C PHE A 153 6.88 4.41 -27.17
N LYS A 154 8.10 4.96 -27.27
CA LYS A 154 8.38 6.16 -28.06
C LYS A 154 8.68 5.76 -29.50
N ILE A 155 8.11 6.49 -30.45
CA ILE A 155 8.36 6.35 -31.89
C ILE A 155 9.18 7.57 -32.31
N ASN A 156 10.42 7.36 -32.76
CA ASN A 156 11.37 8.43 -33.04
C ASN A 156 11.34 8.91 -34.50
N THR A 157 10.86 8.10 -35.43
CA THR A 157 10.85 8.42 -36.86
C THR A 157 9.59 7.88 -37.55
N GLU A 158 9.31 8.39 -38.74
CA GLU A 158 8.22 7.93 -39.60
C GLU A 158 8.37 6.45 -39.99
N SER A 159 9.60 5.98 -40.22
CA SER A 159 9.87 4.57 -40.58
C SER A 159 9.54 3.57 -39.46
N GLU A 160 9.54 4.02 -38.20
CA GLU A 160 9.16 3.20 -37.05
C GLU A 160 7.63 3.11 -36.88
N LEU A 161 6.89 4.06 -37.46
CA LEU A 161 5.44 4.18 -37.33
C LEU A 161 4.73 3.22 -38.30
N LYS A 162 3.69 2.53 -37.80
CA LYS A 162 2.88 1.58 -38.59
C LYS A 162 1.41 1.89 -38.42
N ASP A 163 0.63 1.86 -39.51
CA ASP A 163 -0.83 2.00 -39.49
C ASP A 163 -1.51 1.06 -38.50
N THR A 164 -0.98 -0.15 -38.36
CA THR A 164 -1.51 -1.17 -37.46
C THR A 164 -1.48 -0.73 -36.00
N PHE A 165 -0.67 0.25 -35.60
CA PHE A 165 -0.63 0.74 -34.23
C PHE A 165 -1.93 1.45 -33.81
N PHE A 166 -2.61 2.15 -34.73
CA PHE A 166 -3.86 2.86 -34.43
C PHE A 166 -5.04 1.94 -34.11
N SER A 167 -4.94 0.65 -34.43
CA SER A 167 -6.02 -0.32 -34.20
C SER A 167 -6.28 -0.64 -32.72
N THR A 168 -5.25 -0.56 -31.88
CA THR A 168 -5.27 -1.02 -30.48
C THR A 168 -4.61 -0.04 -29.51
N ASN A 169 -3.91 0.97 -30.04
CA ASN A 169 -3.18 1.96 -29.26
C ASN A 169 -3.72 3.36 -29.51
N VAL A 170 -3.42 4.23 -28.56
CA VAL A 170 -3.58 5.67 -28.70
C VAL A 170 -2.20 6.26 -28.96
N ILE A 171 -2.08 7.06 -30.02
CA ILE A 171 -0.85 7.78 -30.35
C ILE A 171 -1.03 9.24 -29.96
N THR A 172 -0.09 9.77 -29.18
CA THR A 172 -0.11 11.16 -28.71
C THR A 172 1.19 11.87 -29.04
N GLU A 173 1.21 13.19 -28.89
CA GLU A 173 2.48 13.93 -28.83
C GLU A 173 3.41 13.35 -27.76
N PHE A 174 4.72 13.44 -28.01
CA PHE A 174 5.72 13.07 -27.02
C PHE A 174 5.86 14.18 -25.98
N LEU A 175 5.69 13.81 -24.71
CA LEU A 175 5.80 14.72 -23.56
C LEU A 175 7.17 14.50 -22.88
N PRO A 176 8.14 15.42 -23.06
CA PRO A 176 9.51 15.22 -22.59
C PRO A 176 9.74 15.62 -21.13
N GLY A 177 8.84 16.41 -20.52
CA GLY A 177 9.07 17.02 -19.21
C GLY A 177 8.70 16.12 -18.04
N ALA A 178 8.59 16.73 -16.84
CA ALA A 178 8.34 16.01 -15.60
C ALA A 178 6.94 15.37 -15.56
N GLU A 179 6.86 14.21 -14.92
CA GLU A 179 5.64 13.43 -14.73
C GLU A 179 5.16 13.55 -13.27
N TYR A 180 3.85 13.72 -13.10
CA TYR A 180 3.21 13.90 -11.80
C TYR A 180 2.01 12.96 -11.66
N THR A 181 1.85 12.39 -10.47
CA THR A 181 0.57 11.78 -10.04
C THR A 181 -0.10 12.75 -9.09
N VAL A 182 -1.36 13.08 -9.34
CA VAL A 182 -2.16 14.01 -8.53
C VAL A 182 -3.20 13.21 -7.77
N ASP A 183 -2.98 13.05 -6.48
CA ASP A 183 -3.91 12.34 -5.61
C ASP A 183 -5.01 13.31 -5.17
N CYS A 184 -6.25 12.86 -5.28
CA CYS A 184 -7.43 13.69 -5.13
C CYS A 184 -8.41 13.07 -4.14
N PHE A 185 -9.21 13.92 -3.51
CA PHE A 185 -10.34 13.50 -2.69
C PHE A 185 -11.54 14.43 -2.84
N SER A 186 -12.70 13.81 -3.06
CA SER A 186 -13.99 14.49 -3.14
C SER A 186 -14.91 14.06 -1.99
N ASP A 187 -15.63 15.01 -1.39
CA ASP A 187 -16.46 14.79 -0.20
C ASP A 187 -17.75 14.00 -0.48
N LYS A 188 -18.63 13.86 0.54
CA LYS A 188 -19.92 13.17 0.41
C LYS A 188 -20.91 13.84 -0.56
N LYS A 189 -20.70 15.12 -0.87
CA LYS A 189 -21.46 15.92 -1.85
C LYS A 189 -20.72 16.00 -3.19
N ASN A 190 -19.65 15.24 -3.35
CA ASN A 190 -18.78 15.16 -4.52
C ASN A 190 -18.00 16.45 -4.82
N ASN A 191 -17.84 17.34 -3.84
CA ASN A 191 -16.97 18.52 -3.98
C ASN A 191 -15.52 18.09 -3.85
N LEU A 192 -14.65 18.54 -4.76
CA LEU A 192 -13.21 18.34 -4.65
C LEU A 192 -12.67 19.17 -3.48
N LEU A 193 -12.15 18.50 -2.45
CA LEU A 193 -11.53 19.17 -1.28
C LEU A 193 -10.01 19.12 -1.32
N TYR A 194 -9.44 18.18 -2.06
CA TYR A 194 -8.00 17.96 -2.10
C TYR A 194 -7.57 17.48 -3.49
N ALA A 195 -6.49 18.06 -4.00
CA ALA A 195 -5.78 17.60 -5.18
C ALA A 195 -4.30 17.99 -5.02
N PHE A 196 -3.43 17.02 -4.80
CA PHE A 196 -2.02 17.27 -4.51
C PHE A 196 -1.11 16.47 -5.45
N PRO A 197 -0.27 17.16 -6.25
CA PRO A 197 0.66 16.49 -7.14
C PRO A 197 1.91 16.00 -6.43
N ARG A 198 2.41 14.87 -6.92
CA ARG A 198 3.69 14.29 -6.53
C ARG A 198 4.52 14.09 -7.77
N LYS A 199 5.71 14.69 -7.80
CA LYS A 199 6.65 14.52 -8.92
C LYS A 199 7.23 13.12 -8.84
N ARG A 200 7.10 12.35 -9.93
CA ARG A 200 7.62 10.99 -10.04
C ARG A 200 9.10 11.06 -10.41
N HIS A 201 9.94 11.39 -9.43
CA HIS A 201 11.37 11.68 -9.61
C HIS A 201 12.16 10.47 -10.14
N LEU A 202 11.89 9.27 -9.61
CA LEU A 202 12.48 8.03 -10.12
C LEU A 202 11.37 7.02 -10.43
N ILE A 203 11.35 6.53 -11.68
CA ILE A 203 10.39 5.54 -12.16
C ILE A 203 11.15 4.26 -12.53
N ARG A 204 10.66 3.09 -12.09
CA ARG A 204 11.13 1.78 -12.54
C ARG A 204 9.92 0.92 -12.88
N ASN A 205 9.91 0.28 -14.05
CA ASN A 205 8.81 -0.58 -14.53
C ASN A 205 7.42 0.09 -14.41
N GLY A 206 7.30 1.37 -14.77
CA GLY A 206 6.03 2.12 -14.70
C GLY A 206 5.58 2.53 -13.29
N VAL A 207 6.32 2.17 -12.24
CA VAL A 207 6.00 2.52 -10.85
C VAL A 207 6.98 3.57 -10.33
N SER A 208 6.47 4.58 -9.64
CA SER A 208 7.32 5.58 -8.99
C SER A 208 7.94 5.01 -7.70
N HIS A 209 9.26 5.16 -7.56
CA HIS A 209 10.06 4.74 -6.41
C HIS A 209 10.48 5.90 -5.52
N ILE A 210 10.73 7.07 -6.12
CA ILE A 210 11.04 8.32 -5.41
C ILE A 210 10.02 9.35 -5.84
N ASN A 211 9.31 9.93 -4.86
CA ASN A 211 8.34 10.98 -5.07
C ASN A 211 8.76 12.21 -4.27
N ILE A 212 8.72 13.37 -4.90
CA ILE A 212 9.05 14.64 -4.25
C ILE A 212 7.90 15.64 -4.44
N GLU A 213 7.80 16.54 -3.49
CA GLU A 213 6.89 17.69 -3.57
C GLU A 213 7.29 18.60 -4.73
N PRO A 214 6.35 18.98 -5.61
CA PRO A 214 6.61 19.95 -6.66
C PRO A 214 6.47 21.39 -6.16
N GLU A 215 6.93 22.33 -6.96
CA GLU A 215 6.75 23.76 -6.70
C GLU A 215 5.25 24.17 -6.67
N GLN A 216 4.93 25.22 -5.90
CA GLN A 216 3.56 25.69 -5.70
C GLN A 216 2.80 25.94 -7.01
N GLY A 217 3.46 26.49 -8.03
CA GLY A 217 2.81 26.74 -9.33
C GLY A 217 2.34 25.48 -10.05
N VAL A 218 2.97 24.32 -9.80
CA VAL A 218 2.49 23.02 -10.30
C VAL A 218 1.34 22.51 -9.45
N ILE A 219 1.38 22.73 -8.13
CA ILE A 219 0.30 22.39 -7.20
C ILE A 219 -1.00 23.08 -7.62
N ASP A 220 -0.97 24.40 -7.81
CA ASP A 220 -2.14 25.20 -8.17
C ASP A 220 -2.73 24.76 -9.52
N LYS A 221 -1.88 24.54 -10.53
CA LYS A 221 -2.33 24.05 -11.84
C LYS A 221 -2.94 22.66 -11.77
N CYS A 222 -2.37 21.76 -10.97
CA CYS A 222 -2.93 20.42 -10.77
C CYS A 222 -4.28 20.50 -10.05
N PHE A 223 -4.44 21.40 -9.08
CA PHE A 223 -5.71 21.59 -8.40
C PHE A 223 -6.81 22.03 -9.39
N GLU A 224 -6.54 23.00 -10.26
CA GLU A 224 -7.50 23.44 -11.28
C GLU A 224 -7.84 22.33 -12.29
N ILE A 225 -6.86 21.55 -12.76
CA ILE A 225 -7.12 20.38 -13.61
C ILE A 225 -8.01 19.37 -12.88
N GLY A 226 -7.71 19.09 -11.60
CA GLY A 226 -8.50 18.18 -10.78
C GLY A 226 -9.95 18.65 -10.63
N LYS A 227 -10.16 19.96 -10.47
CA LYS A 227 -11.48 20.59 -10.37
C LYS A 227 -12.28 20.45 -11.66
N GLU A 228 -11.67 20.74 -12.81
CA GLU A 228 -12.28 20.54 -14.14
C GLU A 228 -12.69 19.07 -14.37
N ILE A 229 -11.81 18.13 -14.02
CA ILE A 229 -12.09 16.69 -14.11
C ILE A 229 -13.26 16.31 -13.19
N ASN A 230 -13.24 16.76 -11.93
CA ASN A 230 -14.27 16.42 -10.96
C ASN A 230 -15.63 17.04 -11.29
N GLN A 231 -15.68 18.24 -11.86
CA GLN A 231 -16.94 18.86 -12.30
C GLN A 231 -17.65 18.04 -13.37
N LYS A 232 -16.90 17.38 -14.28
CA LYS A 232 -17.49 16.58 -15.35
C LYS A 232 -17.80 15.13 -14.95
N LEU A 233 -16.99 14.55 -14.06
CA LEU A 233 -17.09 13.13 -13.69
C LEU A 233 -17.72 12.87 -12.32
N ASN A 234 -17.78 13.88 -11.45
CA ASN A 234 -18.48 13.86 -10.15
C ASN A 234 -17.99 12.76 -9.20
N PHE A 235 -16.70 12.76 -8.86
CA PHE A 235 -16.10 11.74 -8.00
C PHE A 235 -16.58 11.85 -6.54
N LYS A 236 -16.59 10.72 -5.83
CA LYS A 236 -16.77 10.61 -4.38
C LYS A 236 -15.63 9.80 -3.78
N GLY A 237 -15.04 10.26 -2.69
CA GLY A 237 -13.88 9.65 -2.07
C GLY A 237 -12.58 9.90 -2.85
N LEU A 238 -11.60 9.04 -2.64
CA LEU A 238 -10.28 9.14 -3.27
C LEU A 238 -10.31 8.77 -4.76
N TRP A 239 -9.45 9.42 -5.52
CA TRP A 239 -9.15 9.13 -6.91
C TRP A 239 -7.81 9.78 -7.26
N PHE A 240 -7.27 9.53 -8.46
CA PHE A 240 -6.11 10.27 -8.92
C PHE A 240 -6.17 10.49 -10.42
N PHE A 241 -5.34 11.42 -10.89
CA PHE A 241 -5.00 11.54 -12.30
C PHE A 241 -3.50 11.74 -12.45
N GLN A 242 -2.98 11.55 -13.66
CA GLN A 242 -1.57 11.75 -13.95
C GLN A 242 -1.41 12.75 -15.08
N VAL A 243 -0.41 13.61 -14.94
CA VAL A 243 -0.05 14.62 -15.94
C VAL A 243 1.45 14.57 -16.21
N LYS A 244 1.83 14.99 -17.41
CA LYS A 244 3.24 15.13 -17.80
C LYS A 244 3.44 16.42 -18.58
N GLN A 245 4.57 17.07 -18.36
CA GLN A 245 4.89 18.32 -19.03
C GLN A 245 5.21 18.11 -20.51
N ASP A 246 4.62 18.95 -21.35
CA ASP A 246 5.03 19.12 -22.75
C ASP A 246 6.38 19.86 -22.84
N LYS A 247 6.85 20.10 -24.06
CA LYS A 247 8.12 20.82 -24.33
C LYS A 247 8.14 22.28 -23.85
N ASN A 248 6.96 22.86 -23.59
CA ASN A 248 6.79 24.23 -23.12
C ASN A 248 6.52 24.28 -21.59
N GLY A 249 6.51 23.13 -20.91
CA GLY A 249 6.22 23.02 -19.48
C GLY A 249 4.73 22.98 -19.12
N ASN A 250 3.81 22.90 -20.10
CA ASN A 250 2.37 22.77 -19.83
C ASN A 250 2.03 21.34 -19.43
N LEU A 251 1.12 21.18 -18.46
CA LEU A 251 0.68 19.88 -17.98
C LEU A 251 -0.30 19.25 -18.97
N LYS A 252 -0.01 18.03 -19.41
CA LYS A 252 -0.86 17.23 -20.29
C LYS A 252 -1.28 15.92 -19.61
N LEU A 253 -2.56 15.60 -19.69
CA LEU A 253 -3.20 14.45 -19.06
C LEU A 253 -2.70 13.13 -19.66
N LEU A 254 -2.32 12.21 -18.79
CA LEU A 254 -1.94 10.84 -19.13
C LEU A 254 -3.10 9.88 -18.88
N GLU A 255 -3.64 9.88 -17.67
CA GLU A 255 -4.71 9.00 -17.23
C GLU A 255 -5.51 9.60 -16.07
N VAL A 256 -6.73 9.11 -15.87
CA VAL A 256 -7.58 9.36 -14.70
C VAL A 256 -7.97 7.99 -14.15
N CYS A 257 -7.96 7.81 -12.82
CA CYS A 257 -8.20 6.53 -12.19
C CYS A 257 -9.10 6.67 -10.95
N PRO A 258 -10.26 6.00 -10.90
CA PRO A 258 -11.20 6.05 -9.78
C PRO A 258 -10.83 5.06 -8.65
N ARG A 259 -9.55 5.00 -8.29
CA ARG A 259 -9.04 4.09 -7.25
C ARG A 259 -7.81 4.66 -6.59
N MET A 260 -7.29 3.95 -5.60
CA MET A 260 -6.03 4.33 -4.94
C MET A 260 -4.82 4.13 -5.85
N ALA A 261 -3.94 5.13 -5.90
CA ALA A 261 -2.60 5.04 -6.45
C ALA A 261 -1.66 4.36 -5.45
N THR A 262 -0.68 3.59 -5.95
CA THR A 262 0.28 2.86 -5.11
C THR A 262 1.09 3.74 -4.16
N THR A 263 1.39 4.98 -4.53
CA THR A 263 2.24 5.90 -3.76
C THR A 263 1.47 7.03 -3.07
N MET A 264 0.15 6.85 -2.89
CA MET A 264 -0.73 7.77 -2.17
C MET A 264 -0.44 7.81 -0.65
N ALA A 265 0.43 6.92 -0.15
CA ALA A 265 1.05 7.00 1.18
C ALA A 265 1.74 8.34 1.44
N PHE A 266 2.21 9.01 0.38
CA PHE A 266 2.82 10.34 0.47
C PHE A 266 1.90 11.34 1.18
N ASP A 267 0.62 11.38 0.82
CA ASP A 267 -0.34 12.31 1.42
C ASP A 267 -0.65 11.92 2.87
N ARG A 268 -0.64 10.62 3.18
CA ARG A 268 -0.76 10.13 4.57
C ARG A 268 0.39 10.65 5.44
N TYR A 269 1.62 10.72 4.92
CA TYR A 269 2.75 11.33 5.63
C TYR A 269 2.69 12.86 5.70
N LYS A 270 1.87 13.51 4.86
CA LYS A 270 1.47 14.92 5.03
C LYS A 270 0.24 15.10 5.93
N GLY A 271 -0.19 14.06 6.64
CA GLY A 271 -1.33 14.09 7.56
C GLY A 271 -2.70 13.87 6.91
N VAL A 272 -2.75 13.59 5.60
CA VAL A 272 -3.99 13.43 4.84
C VAL A 272 -4.25 11.96 4.54
N ASN A 273 -5.07 11.31 5.37
CA ASN A 273 -5.42 9.89 5.19
C ASN A 273 -6.59 9.72 4.20
N LEU A 274 -6.29 9.74 2.91
CA LEU A 274 -7.30 9.68 1.82
C LEU A 274 -8.21 8.42 1.87
N PRO A 275 -7.70 7.19 2.18
CA PRO A 275 -8.57 6.03 2.41
C PRO A 275 -9.56 6.23 3.56
N LEU A 276 -9.11 6.75 4.70
CA LEU A 276 -10.00 6.98 5.84
C LEU A 276 -11.03 8.08 5.57
N LEU A 277 -10.62 9.17 4.92
CA LEU A 277 -11.54 10.22 4.47
C LEU A 277 -12.58 9.67 3.49
N SER A 278 -12.20 8.73 2.63
CA SER A 278 -13.13 8.04 1.72
C SER A 278 -14.15 7.22 2.49
N VAL A 279 -13.75 6.50 3.54
CA VAL A 279 -14.70 5.80 4.42
C VAL A 279 -15.70 6.79 5.00
N PHE A 280 -15.25 7.93 5.52
CA PHE A 280 -16.13 8.97 6.09
C PHE A 280 -17.10 9.54 5.06
N ALA A 281 -16.63 9.89 3.85
CA ALA A 281 -17.49 10.40 2.79
C ALA A 281 -18.59 9.40 2.40
N TYR A 282 -18.27 8.11 2.29
CA TYR A 282 -19.23 7.04 1.96
C TYR A 282 -20.16 6.69 3.12
N LEU A 283 -19.81 7.04 4.36
CA LEU A 283 -20.68 6.95 5.53
C LEU A 283 -21.43 8.27 5.82
N ASP A 284 -21.46 9.18 4.84
CA ASP A 284 -22.14 10.48 4.86
C ASP A 284 -21.70 11.42 6.01
N MET A 285 -20.45 11.28 6.43
CA MET A 285 -19.82 12.15 7.42
C MET A 285 -19.19 13.37 6.74
N ASP A 286 -19.27 14.52 7.41
CA ASP A 286 -18.49 15.71 7.02
C ASP A 286 -17.03 15.51 7.38
N VAL A 287 -16.14 16.05 6.56
CA VAL A 287 -14.69 15.94 6.73
C VAL A 287 -14.01 17.27 6.45
N GLU A 288 -12.91 17.50 7.14
CA GLU A 288 -12.00 18.61 6.91
C GLU A 288 -10.60 18.05 6.69
N ILE A 289 -9.80 18.74 5.88
CA ILE A 289 -8.45 18.31 5.51
C ILE A 289 -7.47 19.35 5.99
N ASN A 290 -6.55 18.91 6.85
CA ASN A 290 -5.40 19.68 7.30
C ASN A 290 -4.13 19.04 6.75
N VAL A 291 -3.28 19.85 6.12
CA VAL A 291 -2.07 19.38 5.44
C VAL A 291 -0.84 19.86 6.20
N ILE A 292 0.13 18.98 6.39
CA ILE A 292 1.46 19.36 6.85
C ILE A 292 2.20 19.98 5.66
N HIS A 293 2.57 21.25 5.80
CA HIS A 293 3.21 22.06 4.74
C HIS A 293 4.75 21.92 4.67
N GLU A 294 5.29 20.83 5.22
CA GLU A 294 6.70 20.50 5.09
C GLU A 294 6.97 19.69 3.82
N ASN A 295 8.13 19.96 3.21
CA ASN A 295 8.60 19.21 2.06
C ASN A 295 9.02 17.81 2.50
N ILE A 296 8.49 16.80 1.82
CA ILE A 296 8.86 15.41 2.06
C ILE A 296 9.34 14.73 0.77
N GLU A 297 10.23 13.76 0.95
CA GLU A 297 10.64 12.82 -0.08
C GLU A 297 10.21 11.41 0.32
N LEU A 298 9.45 10.75 -0.55
CA LEU A 298 8.99 9.39 -0.30
C LEU A 298 9.84 8.39 -1.08
N TYR A 299 10.49 7.49 -0.36
CA TYR A 299 11.23 6.35 -0.89
C TYR A 299 10.44 5.06 -0.70
N ARG A 300 10.27 4.29 -1.77
CA ARG A 300 9.57 3.00 -1.74
C ARG A 300 10.55 1.83 -1.84
N TYR A 301 10.36 0.85 -0.97
CA TYR A 301 11.04 -0.44 -1.01
C TYR A 301 10.03 -1.59 -0.97
N SER A 302 10.44 -2.77 -1.43
CA SER A 302 9.61 -3.96 -1.38
C SER A 302 9.63 -4.57 0.02
N LEU A 303 8.46 -4.85 0.58
CA LEU A 303 8.34 -5.57 1.83
C LEU A 303 8.62 -7.06 1.62
N THR A 304 9.42 -7.65 2.51
CA THR A 304 9.66 -9.10 2.57
C THR A 304 9.12 -9.66 3.88
N LYS A 305 8.36 -10.76 3.81
CA LYS A 305 7.85 -11.50 4.97
C LYS A 305 8.06 -12.99 4.78
N ALA A 306 8.22 -13.71 5.89
CA ALA A 306 8.35 -15.15 5.93
C ALA A 306 7.13 -15.79 6.59
N ARG A 307 6.78 -17.01 6.16
CA ARG A 307 5.83 -17.87 6.86
C ARG A 307 6.59 -19.07 7.41
N TYR A 308 6.60 -19.21 8.72
CA TYR A 308 7.12 -20.39 9.39
C TYR A 308 6.05 -21.49 9.44
N ARG A 309 6.48 -22.76 9.34
CA ARG A 309 5.59 -23.93 9.45
C ARG A 309 5.50 -24.47 10.88
N PHE A 310 6.34 -23.98 11.78
CA PHE A 310 6.30 -24.32 13.19
C PHE A 310 5.50 -23.25 13.96
N GLU A 311 4.95 -23.67 15.09
CA GLU A 311 4.29 -22.79 16.05
C GLU A 311 5.12 -22.73 17.34
N TYR A 312 4.94 -21.65 18.10
CA TYR A 312 5.65 -21.44 19.36
C TYR A 312 4.80 -20.65 20.35
N GLU A 313 4.91 -21.04 21.62
CA GLU A 313 4.24 -20.43 22.76
C GLU A 313 5.22 -19.72 23.71
N ASN A 314 6.50 -20.06 23.61
CA ASN A 314 7.55 -19.59 24.49
C ASN A 314 8.65 -18.90 23.68
N VAL A 315 9.08 -17.74 24.15
CA VAL A 315 10.16 -16.94 23.55
C VAL A 315 11.27 -16.80 24.57
N TYR A 316 12.41 -17.42 24.32
CA TYR A 316 13.63 -17.10 25.03
C TYR A 316 14.38 -16.03 24.25
N ILE A 317 14.80 -14.97 24.96
CA ILE A 317 15.54 -13.88 24.35
C ILE A 317 16.72 -13.49 25.25
N ASP A 318 17.89 -13.31 24.64
CA ASP A 318 19.05 -12.79 25.34
C ASP A 318 18.95 -11.29 25.60
N PHE A 319 19.70 -10.82 26.60
CA PHE A 319 19.76 -9.40 26.92
C PHE A 319 20.85 -8.69 26.13
N ASP A 320 22.11 -9.08 26.36
CA ASP A 320 23.29 -8.45 25.80
C ASP A 320 23.40 -8.72 24.30
N ASP A 321 23.85 -7.70 23.56
CA ASP A 321 23.92 -7.68 22.10
C ASP A 321 22.64 -8.09 21.35
N THR A 322 21.50 -8.20 22.05
CA THR A 322 20.23 -8.69 21.53
C THR A 322 19.10 -7.69 21.81
N ILE A 323 18.70 -7.54 23.08
CA ILE A 323 17.80 -6.45 23.49
C ILE A 323 18.56 -5.14 23.58
N ILE A 324 19.83 -5.17 23.98
CA ILE A 324 20.72 -4.00 24.01
C ILE A 324 21.84 -4.21 23.00
N ILE A 325 21.94 -3.34 21.99
CA ILE A 325 22.96 -3.38 20.94
C ILE A 325 23.72 -2.06 20.96
N ASN A 326 25.05 -2.12 21.11
CA ASN A 326 25.91 -0.92 21.18
C ASN A 326 25.42 0.12 22.21
N GLY A 327 24.98 -0.35 23.38
CA GLY A 327 24.48 0.50 24.47
C GLY A 327 23.13 1.19 24.17
N LYS A 328 22.35 0.67 23.22
CA LYS A 328 21.01 1.18 22.88
C LYS A 328 20.01 0.03 22.80
N VAL A 329 18.75 0.33 23.08
CA VAL A 329 17.66 -0.64 22.99
C VAL A 329 17.39 -1.01 21.53
N CYS A 330 17.35 -2.30 21.21
CA CYS A 330 16.94 -2.84 19.93
C CYS A 330 15.41 -2.74 19.79
N ILE A 331 14.94 -1.81 18.95
CA ILE A 331 13.50 -1.51 18.82
C ILE A 331 12.72 -2.71 18.29
N ASP A 332 13.28 -3.47 17.33
CA ASP A 332 12.62 -4.65 16.78
C ASP A 332 12.45 -5.73 17.87
N ALA A 333 13.42 -5.92 18.76
CA ALA A 333 13.31 -6.85 19.88
C ALA A 333 12.19 -6.45 20.84
N ILE A 334 12.11 -5.16 21.22
CA ILE A 334 11.04 -4.66 22.09
C ILE A 334 9.67 -4.78 21.42
N ALA A 335 9.55 -4.39 20.15
CA ALA A 335 8.30 -4.53 19.40
C ALA A 335 7.84 -6.00 19.36
N PHE A 336 8.78 -6.92 19.13
CA PHE A 336 8.51 -8.35 19.13
C PHE A 336 8.08 -8.88 20.51
N ILE A 337 8.72 -8.45 21.61
CA ILE A 337 8.34 -8.83 22.98
C ILE A 337 6.89 -8.41 23.25
N TYR A 338 6.52 -7.16 22.95
CA TYR A 338 5.14 -6.70 23.12
C TYR A 338 4.15 -7.47 22.24
N GLN A 339 4.52 -7.77 21.00
CA GLN A 339 3.70 -8.60 20.13
C GLN A 339 3.48 -10.00 20.73
N ALA A 340 4.53 -10.65 21.22
CA ALA A 340 4.44 -11.96 21.83
C ALA A 340 3.49 -11.94 23.04
N LYS A 341 3.60 -10.92 23.90
CA LYS A 341 2.70 -10.72 25.04
C LYS A 341 1.24 -10.48 24.61
N ASN A 342 1.00 -9.65 23.58
CA ASN A 342 -0.34 -9.43 23.03
C ASN A 342 -0.96 -10.70 22.44
N GLN A 343 -0.13 -11.64 21.99
CA GLN A 343 -0.54 -12.97 21.52
C GLN A 343 -0.65 -14.00 22.66
N ASN A 344 -0.56 -13.56 23.93
CA ASN A 344 -0.55 -14.41 25.13
C ASN A 344 0.59 -15.42 25.20
N LYS A 345 1.67 -15.20 24.45
CA LYS A 345 2.90 -16.00 24.52
C LYS A 345 3.72 -15.62 25.74
N LYS A 346 4.54 -16.55 26.19
CA LYS A 346 5.44 -16.37 27.34
C LYS A 346 6.81 -15.91 26.88
N VAL A 347 7.36 -14.91 27.56
CA VAL A 347 8.68 -14.33 27.24
C VAL A 347 9.62 -14.53 28.41
N TYR A 348 10.76 -15.15 28.17
CA TYR A 348 11.79 -15.49 29.15
C TYR A 348 13.07 -14.73 28.80
N LEU A 349 13.53 -13.85 29.68
CA LEU A 349 14.84 -13.23 29.54
C LEU A 349 15.89 -14.23 30.02
N ILE A 350 16.85 -14.60 29.18
CA ILE A 350 17.93 -15.53 29.55
C ILE A 350 19.28 -14.93 29.20
N THR A 351 20.07 -14.58 30.21
CA THR A 351 21.30 -13.79 29.99
C THR A 351 22.44 -14.16 30.94
N LYS A 352 23.66 -13.95 30.47
CA LYS A 352 24.92 -14.03 31.24
C LYS A 352 25.45 -12.64 31.60
N HIS A 353 24.57 -11.65 31.68
CA HIS A 353 24.94 -10.25 31.92
C HIS A 353 25.87 -10.11 33.13
N GLU A 354 27.01 -9.44 32.97
CA GLU A 354 28.03 -9.37 34.02
C GLU A 354 27.65 -8.45 35.19
N PHE A 355 26.73 -7.49 34.97
CA PHE A 355 26.33 -6.49 35.96
C PHE A 355 25.00 -6.81 36.64
N ASP A 356 24.58 -5.96 37.58
CA ASP A 356 23.24 -6.03 38.16
C ASP A 356 22.19 -5.80 37.08
N LEU A 357 21.52 -6.88 36.67
CA LEU A 357 20.56 -6.85 35.58
C LEU A 357 19.37 -5.94 35.87
N LYS A 358 18.96 -5.80 37.14
CA LYS A 358 17.83 -4.93 37.51
C LYS A 358 18.20 -3.47 37.34
N GLU A 359 19.39 -3.07 37.77
CA GLU A 359 19.93 -1.73 37.52
C GLU A 359 20.06 -1.46 36.03
N THR A 360 20.57 -2.41 35.25
CA THR A 360 20.72 -2.26 33.80
C THR A 360 19.37 -2.16 33.09
N LEU A 361 18.38 -2.98 33.46
CA LEU A 361 17.01 -2.87 32.93
C LEU A 361 16.40 -1.50 33.22
N ASN A 362 16.55 -1.00 34.45
CA ASN A 362 16.07 0.33 34.84
C ASN A 362 16.78 1.45 34.07
N LYS A 363 18.09 1.33 33.85
CA LYS A 363 18.90 2.28 33.06
C LYS A 363 18.36 2.43 31.64
N TYR A 364 17.87 1.35 31.03
CA TYR A 364 17.30 1.37 29.68
C TYR A 364 15.77 1.52 29.65
N HIS A 365 15.14 1.77 30.80
CA HIS A 365 13.68 1.87 30.94
C HIS A 365 12.91 0.63 30.46
N ILE A 366 13.52 -0.54 30.61
CA ILE A 366 12.91 -1.83 30.27
C ILE A 366 12.31 -2.42 31.54
N SER A 367 10.99 -2.49 31.60
CA SER A 367 10.30 -3.08 32.75
C SER A 367 10.59 -4.58 32.83
N SER A 368 11.01 -5.05 34.01
CA SER A 368 11.17 -6.49 34.27
C SER A 368 9.87 -7.28 34.09
N HIS A 369 8.70 -6.62 34.20
CA HIS A 369 7.38 -7.23 33.99
C HIS A 369 7.07 -7.56 32.52
N LEU A 370 7.93 -7.16 31.58
CA LEU A 370 7.84 -7.64 30.20
C LEU A 370 8.13 -9.13 30.10
N PHE A 371 8.89 -9.67 31.05
CA PHE A 371 9.32 -11.06 31.08
C PHE A 371 8.47 -11.83 32.10
N ASP A 372 7.98 -12.99 31.68
CA ASP A 372 7.32 -13.95 32.56
C ASP A 372 8.32 -14.59 33.53
N GLU A 373 9.60 -14.67 33.14
CA GLU A 373 10.71 -15.12 33.98
C GLU A 373 12.02 -14.44 33.54
N ILE A 374 12.92 -14.18 34.50
CA ILE A 374 14.27 -13.68 34.24
C ILE A 374 15.26 -14.72 34.77
N ILE A 375 16.04 -15.30 33.85
CA ILE A 375 17.03 -16.34 34.09
C ILE A 375 18.42 -15.70 33.93
N HIS A 376 18.99 -15.25 35.04
CA HIS A 376 20.33 -14.67 35.10
C HIS A 376 21.36 -15.77 35.43
N LEU A 377 22.21 -16.08 34.46
CA LEU A 377 23.16 -17.19 34.48
C LEU A 377 24.59 -16.74 34.81
N ASN A 378 25.42 -17.66 35.31
CA ASN A 378 26.86 -17.45 35.39
C ASN A 378 27.50 -17.59 34.00
N MET A 379 28.73 -17.08 33.84
CA MET A 379 29.43 -17.11 32.56
C MET A 379 29.65 -18.53 31.99
N ASP A 380 29.91 -19.50 32.89
CA ASP A 380 30.18 -20.90 32.53
C ASP A 380 28.90 -21.73 32.31
N ASP A 381 27.74 -21.22 32.69
CA ASP A 381 26.47 -21.93 32.50
C ASP A 381 26.14 -22.04 31.01
N LEU A 382 25.52 -23.14 30.58
CA LEU A 382 25.11 -23.33 29.19
C LEU A 382 23.62 -23.03 29.05
N LYS A 383 23.24 -22.05 28.22
CA LYS A 383 21.85 -21.56 28.13
C LYS A 383 20.85 -22.68 27.89
N TYR A 384 21.18 -23.64 27.03
CA TYR A 384 20.29 -24.75 26.66
C TYR A 384 19.84 -25.61 27.84
N ASN A 385 20.61 -25.69 28.94
CA ASN A 385 20.22 -26.42 30.16
C ASN A 385 19.00 -25.81 30.86
N PHE A 386 18.72 -24.52 30.61
CA PHE A 386 17.63 -23.77 31.24
C PHE A 386 16.42 -23.63 30.31
N MET A 387 16.51 -24.12 29.07
CA MET A 387 15.48 -23.99 28.04
C MET A 387 14.54 -25.19 28.04
N THR A 388 13.80 -25.35 29.14
CA THR A 388 12.97 -26.53 29.41
C THR A 388 11.55 -26.46 28.84
N LYS A 389 11.11 -25.28 28.37
CA LYS A 389 9.73 -25.12 27.90
C LYS A 389 9.58 -25.69 26.47
N PRO A 390 8.54 -26.49 26.19
CA PRO A 390 8.26 -26.99 24.84
C PRO A 390 7.80 -25.84 23.93
N SER A 391 7.81 -26.06 22.61
CA SER A 391 7.33 -25.09 21.62
C SER A 391 7.95 -23.69 21.82
N SER A 392 9.28 -23.68 21.97
CA SER A 392 10.07 -22.50 22.21
C SER A 392 10.73 -22.00 20.94
N ILE A 393 11.05 -20.72 20.89
CA ILE A 393 12.08 -20.16 20.02
C ILE A 393 13.17 -19.51 20.86
N PHE A 394 14.34 -19.33 20.28
CA PHE A 394 15.46 -18.64 20.90
C PHE A 394 15.97 -17.49 20.03
N ILE A 395 16.22 -16.33 20.65
CA ILE A 395 16.78 -15.16 19.98
C ILE A 395 18.02 -14.71 20.74
N ASP A 396 19.17 -14.69 20.05
CA ASP A 396 20.47 -14.32 20.60
C ASP A 396 21.39 -13.89 19.45
N ASN A 397 22.18 -12.84 19.62
CA ASN A 397 23.14 -12.37 18.61
C ASN A 397 24.40 -13.25 18.51
N PHE A 398 24.74 -14.01 19.56
CA PHE A 398 25.94 -14.83 19.58
C PHE A 398 25.73 -16.19 18.91
N TYR A 399 26.40 -16.39 17.76
CA TYR A 399 26.27 -17.59 16.94
C TYR A 399 26.53 -18.91 17.71
N LYS A 400 27.53 -18.92 18.59
CA LYS A 400 27.89 -20.12 19.35
C LYS A 400 26.75 -20.58 20.26
N GLU A 401 26.12 -19.65 20.98
CA GLU A 401 24.98 -19.96 21.87
C GLU A 401 23.79 -20.44 21.07
N ARG A 402 23.45 -19.77 19.95
CA ARG A 402 22.39 -20.25 19.04
C ARG A 402 22.65 -21.66 18.53
N LYS A 403 23.89 -21.95 18.11
CA LYS A 403 24.28 -23.27 17.61
C LYS A 403 24.13 -24.34 18.70
N GLU A 404 24.67 -24.08 19.90
CA GLU A 404 24.60 -25.02 21.02
C GLU A 404 23.15 -25.28 21.45
N VAL A 405 22.30 -24.25 21.49
CA VAL A 405 20.87 -24.40 21.76
C VAL A 405 20.20 -25.27 20.70
N PHE A 406 20.41 -24.99 19.41
CA PHE A 406 19.79 -25.77 18.34
C PHE A 406 20.23 -27.24 18.37
N GLU A 407 21.53 -27.52 18.50
CA GLU A 407 22.07 -28.89 18.46
C GLU A 407 21.54 -29.74 19.63
N ASN A 408 21.42 -29.16 20.83
CA ASN A 408 21.04 -29.90 22.03
C ASN A 408 19.52 -29.98 22.28
N THR A 409 18.74 -29.03 21.75
CA THR A 409 17.30 -28.92 22.07
C THR A 409 16.38 -28.99 20.84
N GLN A 410 16.92 -28.79 19.64
CA GLN A 410 16.17 -28.62 18.39
C GLN A 410 15.19 -27.42 18.40
N ILE A 411 15.32 -26.50 19.37
CA ILE A 411 14.57 -25.23 19.42
C ILE A 411 14.97 -24.38 18.20
N PRO A 412 14.02 -23.85 17.40
CA PRO A 412 14.33 -22.89 16.36
C PRO A 412 15.04 -21.65 16.93
N VAL A 413 16.18 -21.29 16.34
CA VAL A 413 17.01 -20.18 16.78
C VAL A 413 17.07 -19.07 15.73
N PHE A 414 17.11 -17.83 16.20
CA PHE A 414 17.15 -16.63 15.38
C PHE A 414 18.25 -15.69 15.84
N ASP A 415 18.97 -15.14 14.87
CA ASP A 415 19.79 -13.96 15.09
C ASP A 415 18.88 -12.71 15.15
N VAL A 416 19.41 -11.58 15.61
CA VAL A 416 18.66 -10.33 15.82
C VAL A 416 18.03 -9.83 14.51
N ASP A 417 18.73 -9.94 13.37
CA ASP A 417 18.19 -9.55 12.07
C ASP A 417 16.95 -10.39 11.66
N GLY A 418 16.87 -11.60 12.20
CA GLY A 418 15.73 -12.50 12.03
C GLY A 418 14.45 -12.03 12.74
N ILE A 419 14.53 -11.14 13.74
CA ILE A 419 13.36 -10.72 14.52
C ILE A 419 12.25 -10.12 13.63
N LYS A 420 12.62 -9.34 12.59
CA LYS A 420 11.64 -8.72 11.67
C LYS A 420 10.74 -9.73 10.95
N SER A 421 11.22 -10.95 10.77
CA SER A 421 10.46 -12.03 10.16
C SER A 421 9.38 -12.62 11.10
N LEU A 422 9.55 -12.44 12.41
CA LEU A 422 8.63 -12.93 13.45
C LEU A 422 7.56 -11.87 13.81
N ILE A 423 7.79 -10.61 13.47
CA ILE A 423 6.84 -9.51 13.67
C ILE A 423 5.74 -9.57 12.59
N LYS A 424 4.48 -9.67 13.02
CA LYS A 424 3.27 -9.48 12.19
C LYS A 424 3.05 -7.96 12.04
N ASN A 425 2.74 -7.51 10.82
CA ASN A 425 2.53 -6.09 10.53
C ASN A 425 1.13 -5.62 10.87
#